data_AF-A0A374PGY5-F1
#
_entry.id   AF-A0A374PGY5-F1
#
_cell.length_a   1.000
_cell.length_b   1.000
_cell.length_c   1.000
_cell.angle_alpha   90.00
_cell.angle_beta   90.00
_cell.angle_gamma   90.00
#
_symmetry.space_group_name_H-M   'P 1'
#
loop_
_entity.id
_entity.type
_entity.pdbx_description
1 polymer ?
#
loop_
_entity_poly.entity_id
_entity_poly.type
_entity_poly.pdbx_seq_one_letter_code
_entity_poly.pdbx_strand_id
1 'polypeptide(L)'
;MHDDFYQMYLEEMKAITPCTQEENTQLLNDAAAGNEGAKKRLIEGNLEAALTCAKAYDGKGVLLTDLVAEANMALTMAVTEFLTNPGDGDFEGFLTARMKEALDLAVEEEESAEQTGEELAARVNVLQTVSQALARELGREAAVEELADKMKMTVDEVKDIMKMAMDAMSMNAENADLEELAEVEGIEITEAAEDEEE
;
A
#
# COMPACT_ATOMS: atom_id res chain seq x y z
N MET A 1 15.93 5.92 6.21
CA MET A 1 16.31 4.49 6.37
C MET A 1 15.98 3.65 5.13
N HIS A 2 14.98 3.99 4.31
CA HIS A 2 14.60 3.23 3.09
C HIS A 2 15.65 3.20 1.95
N ASP A 3 16.40 4.29 1.74
CA ASP A 3 17.45 4.34 0.70
C ASP A 3 18.55 3.28 0.91
N ASP A 4 18.82 2.88 2.16
CA ASP A 4 19.87 1.91 2.51
C ASP A 4 19.52 0.50 2.00
N PHE A 5 18.24 0.10 2.11
CA PHE A 5 17.77 -1.20 1.64
C PHE A 5 17.75 -1.30 0.11
N TYR A 6 17.38 -0.23 -0.58
CA TYR A 6 17.41 -0.20 -2.04
C TYR A 6 18.84 -0.27 -2.59
N GLN A 7 19.79 0.44 -1.96
CA GLN A 7 21.20 0.35 -2.36
C GLN A 7 21.77 -1.05 -2.11
N MET A 8 21.45 -1.67 -0.96
CA MET A 8 21.84 -3.05 -0.67
C MET A 8 21.31 -4.02 -1.73
N TYR A 9 20.03 -3.88 -2.12
CA TYR A 9 19.43 -4.67 -3.20
C TYR A 9 20.17 -4.51 -4.53
N LEU A 10 20.50 -3.27 -4.93
CA LEU A 10 21.26 -3.02 -6.15
C LEU A 10 22.69 -3.60 -6.10
N GLU A 11 23.32 -3.61 -4.94
CA GLU A 11 24.63 -4.25 -4.77
C GLU A 11 24.56 -5.77 -4.93
N GLU A 12 23.56 -6.41 -4.33
CA GLU A 12 23.32 -7.86 -4.50
C GLU A 12 23.01 -8.20 -5.95
N MET A 13 22.18 -7.40 -6.63
CA MET A 13 21.86 -7.61 -8.05
C MET A 13 23.08 -7.56 -8.95
N LYS A 14 24.09 -6.72 -8.66
CA LYS A 14 25.32 -6.66 -9.46
C LYS A 14 26.10 -7.97 -9.46
N ALA A 15 25.91 -8.83 -8.45
CA ALA A 15 26.52 -10.15 -8.39
C ALA A 15 25.80 -11.20 -9.25
N ILE A 16 24.59 -10.90 -9.73
CA ILE A 16 23.76 -11.82 -10.50
C ILE A 16 23.92 -11.50 -11.99
N THR A 17 24.31 -12.51 -12.77
CA THR A 17 24.41 -12.35 -14.23
C THR A 17 23.02 -12.51 -14.86
N PRO A 18 22.56 -11.53 -15.68
CA PRO A 18 21.29 -11.65 -16.39
C PRO A 18 21.28 -12.86 -17.31
N CYS A 19 20.12 -13.53 -17.44
CA CYS A 19 19.98 -14.62 -18.39
C CYS A 19 19.92 -14.10 -19.82
N THR A 20 20.54 -14.83 -20.74
CA THR A 20 20.27 -14.66 -22.17
C THR A 20 18.97 -15.38 -22.57
N GLN A 21 18.38 -15.03 -23.70
CA GLN A 21 17.18 -15.71 -24.21
C GLN A 21 17.42 -17.21 -24.45
N GLU A 22 18.61 -17.58 -24.93
CA GLU A 22 18.99 -18.99 -25.11
C GLU A 22 19.11 -19.71 -23.76
N GLU A 23 19.70 -19.06 -22.76
CA GLU A 23 19.81 -19.58 -21.39
C GLU A 23 18.42 -19.74 -20.75
N ASN A 24 17.51 -18.76 -20.90
CA ASN A 24 16.13 -18.85 -20.43
C ASN A 24 15.44 -20.10 -20.99
N THR A 25 15.59 -20.36 -22.29
CA THR A 25 15.00 -21.53 -22.95
C THR A 25 15.55 -22.84 -22.37
N GLN A 26 16.85 -22.92 -22.11
CA GLN A 26 17.47 -24.10 -21.51
C GLN A 26 17.00 -24.31 -20.06
N LEU A 27 17.03 -23.25 -19.25
CA LEU A 27 16.61 -23.27 -17.84
C LEU A 27 15.13 -23.62 -17.70
N LEU A 28 14.27 -23.16 -18.61
CA LEU A 28 12.85 -23.53 -18.65
C LEU A 28 12.65 -25.03 -18.84
N ASN A 29 13.37 -25.63 -19.78
CA ASN A 29 13.28 -27.08 -20.02
C ASN A 29 13.73 -27.88 -18.79
N ASP A 30 14.84 -27.45 -18.17
CA ASP A 30 15.36 -28.12 -16.97
C ASP A 30 14.43 -27.93 -15.76
N ALA A 31 13.89 -26.73 -15.57
CA ALA A 31 12.91 -26.44 -14.51
C ALA A 31 11.61 -27.22 -14.71
N ALA A 32 11.13 -27.36 -15.96
CA ALA A 32 9.96 -28.17 -16.28
C ALA A 32 10.19 -29.67 -15.99
N ALA A 33 11.44 -30.12 -16.07
CA ALA A 33 11.85 -31.47 -15.66
C ALA A 33 11.99 -31.63 -14.12
N GLY A 34 11.69 -30.60 -13.33
CA GLY A 34 11.73 -30.62 -11.86
C GLY A 34 13.07 -30.16 -11.26
N ASN A 35 13.94 -29.51 -12.06
CA ASN A 35 15.18 -28.95 -11.54
C ASN A 35 14.92 -27.61 -10.82
N GLU A 36 14.79 -27.66 -9.50
CA GLU A 36 14.62 -26.47 -8.65
C GLU A 36 15.79 -25.46 -8.77
N GLY A 37 17.00 -25.93 -9.03
CA GLY A 37 18.16 -25.07 -9.27
C GLY A 37 18.02 -24.25 -10.55
N ALA A 38 17.47 -24.87 -11.60
CA ALA A 38 17.17 -24.18 -12.85
C ALA A 38 16.05 -23.15 -12.67
N LYS A 39 15.00 -23.49 -11.92
CA LYS A 39 13.91 -22.55 -11.60
C LYS A 39 14.43 -21.33 -10.84
N LYS A 40 15.25 -21.56 -9.81
CA LYS A 40 15.87 -20.49 -9.02
C LYS A 40 16.76 -19.59 -9.90
N ARG A 41 17.64 -20.19 -10.71
CA ARG A 41 18.50 -19.46 -11.64
C ARG A 41 17.69 -18.64 -12.66
N LEU A 42 16.57 -19.19 -13.15
CA LEU A 42 15.66 -18.52 -14.06
C LEU A 42 15.02 -17.29 -13.41
N ILE A 43 14.59 -17.38 -12.14
CA ILE A 43 14.08 -16.22 -11.40
C ILE A 43 15.20 -15.18 -11.21
N GLU A 44 16.34 -15.57 -10.66
CA GLU A 44 17.46 -14.67 -10.38
C GLU A 44 17.97 -13.96 -11.65
N GLY A 45 18.07 -14.68 -12.76
CA GLY A 45 18.54 -14.14 -14.03
C GLY A 45 17.60 -13.14 -14.71
N ASN A 46 16.35 -13.05 -14.24
CA ASN A 46 15.35 -12.12 -14.76
C ASN A 46 15.02 -10.98 -13.77
N LEU A 47 15.73 -10.87 -12.64
CA LEU A 47 15.55 -9.76 -11.68
C LEU A 47 15.86 -8.38 -12.29
N GLU A 48 16.80 -8.29 -13.24
CA GLU A 48 17.06 -7.03 -13.96
C GLU A 48 15.87 -6.60 -14.82
N ALA A 49 15.16 -7.56 -15.43
CA ALA A 49 13.94 -7.27 -16.18
C ALA A 49 12.82 -6.77 -15.25
N ALA A 50 12.67 -7.37 -14.07
CA ALA A 50 11.74 -6.90 -13.04
C ALA A 50 12.06 -5.48 -12.58
N LEU A 51 13.32 -5.19 -12.26
CA LEU A 51 13.77 -3.83 -11.90
C LEU A 51 13.50 -2.83 -13.03
N THR A 52 13.70 -3.23 -14.28
CA THR A 52 13.46 -2.38 -15.45
C THR A 52 11.96 -2.09 -15.63
N CYS A 53 11.11 -3.09 -15.42
CA CYS A 53 9.65 -2.92 -15.41
C CYS A 53 9.22 -1.98 -14.27
N ALA A 54 9.68 -2.19 -13.04
CA ALA A 54 9.36 -1.36 -11.89
C ALA A 54 9.77 0.11 -12.09
N LYS A 55 10.97 0.37 -12.64
CA LYS A 55 11.43 1.73 -12.95
C LYS A 55 10.55 2.48 -13.95
N ALA A 56 9.81 1.80 -14.82
CA ALA A 56 8.86 2.44 -15.72
C ALA A 56 7.61 2.99 -15.00
N TYR A 57 7.42 2.60 -13.73
CA TYR A 57 6.33 3.02 -12.85
C TYR A 57 6.80 3.99 -11.76
N ASP A 58 8.09 4.34 -11.75
CA ASP A 58 8.64 5.30 -10.78
C ASP A 58 7.92 6.65 -10.87
N GLY A 59 7.61 7.23 -9.71
CA GLY A 59 6.86 8.48 -9.60
C GLY A 59 5.35 8.40 -9.81
N LYS A 60 4.74 7.21 -9.75
CA LYS A 60 3.27 7.01 -9.84
C LYS A 60 2.60 6.78 -8.47
N GLY A 61 3.01 7.53 -7.44
CA GLY A 61 2.43 7.44 -6.10
C GLY A 61 2.95 6.28 -5.23
N VAL A 62 3.39 5.17 -5.83
CA VAL A 62 4.01 4.04 -5.11
C VAL A 62 5.52 4.20 -4.99
N LEU A 63 6.09 3.85 -3.83
CA LEU A 63 7.54 3.85 -3.62
C LEU A 63 8.24 2.85 -4.54
N LEU A 64 9.39 3.25 -5.10
CA LEU A 64 10.15 2.38 -6.01
C LEU A 64 10.55 1.05 -5.38
N THR A 65 10.84 1.01 -4.07
CA THR A 65 11.15 -0.23 -3.35
C THR A 65 9.99 -1.21 -3.37
N ASP A 66 8.76 -0.70 -3.27
CA ASP A 66 7.54 -1.52 -3.23
C ASP A 66 7.19 -1.99 -4.65
N LEU A 67 7.32 -1.11 -5.64
CA LEU A 67 7.21 -1.50 -7.07
C LEU A 67 8.22 -2.61 -7.43
N VAL A 68 9.44 -2.54 -6.92
CA VAL A 68 10.45 -3.59 -7.13
C VAL A 68 10.05 -4.90 -6.42
N ALA A 69 9.51 -4.82 -5.21
CA ALA A 69 9.02 -6.00 -4.49
C ALA A 69 7.86 -6.68 -5.24
N GLU A 70 6.88 -5.90 -5.71
CA GLU A 70 5.74 -6.39 -6.49
C GLU A 70 6.19 -7.02 -7.82
N ALA A 71 7.09 -6.36 -8.56
CA ALA A 71 7.63 -6.92 -9.80
C ALA A 71 8.38 -8.25 -9.57
N ASN A 72 9.14 -8.36 -8.48
CA ASN A 72 9.87 -9.57 -8.13
C ASN A 72 8.94 -10.73 -7.71
N MET A 73 7.86 -10.41 -6.99
CA MET A 73 6.83 -11.37 -6.63
C MET A 73 6.09 -11.86 -7.87
N ALA A 74 5.67 -10.94 -8.74
CA ALA A 74 5.02 -11.24 -10.01
C ALA A 74 5.93 -12.08 -10.92
N LEU A 75 7.22 -11.77 -11.02
CA LEU A 75 8.21 -12.58 -11.74
C LEU A 75 8.23 -14.03 -11.22
N THR A 76 8.33 -14.20 -9.91
CA THR A 76 8.40 -15.53 -9.27
C THR A 76 7.12 -16.35 -9.52
N MET A 77 5.97 -15.70 -9.41
CA MET A 77 4.67 -16.30 -9.71
C MET A 77 4.55 -16.66 -11.18
N ALA A 78 4.94 -15.75 -12.08
CA ALA A 78 4.89 -15.96 -13.52
C ALA A 78 5.78 -17.13 -13.97
N VAL A 79 7.00 -17.25 -13.42
CA VAL A 79 7.85 -18.42 -13.67
C VAL A 79 7.15 -19.71 -13.25
N THR A 80 6.52 -19.72 -12.08
CA THR A 80 5.81 -20.91 -11.58
C THR A 80 4.60 -21.24 -12.45
N GLU A 81 3.81 -20.24 -12.83
CA GLU A 81 2.64 -20.38 -13.70
C GLU A 81 3.06 -20.94 -15.06
N PHE A 82 4.06 -20.33 -15.70
CA PHE A 82 4.53 -20.72 -17.03
C PHE A 82 5.07 -22.15 -17.06
N LEU A 83 5.74 -22.62 -16.01
CA LEU A 83 6.20 -24.02 -15.92
C LEU A 83 5.05 -25.02 -15.83
N THR A 84 3.91 -24.63 -15.24
CA THR A 84 2.72 -25.49 -15.11
C THR A 84 1.78 -25.39 -16.31
N ASN A 85 1.67 -24.21 -16.91
CA ASN A 85 0.77 -23.90 -18.00
C ASN A 85 1.36 -22.79 -18.89
N PRO A 86 2.29 -23.13 -19.82
CA PRO A 86 3.03 -22.13 -20.60
C PRO A 86 2.18 -21.36 -21.63
N GLY A 87 0.95 -21.82 -21.93
CA GLY A 87 0.11 -21.22 -22.97
C GLY A 87 0.75 -21.28 -24.37
N ASP A 88 0.34 -20.38 -25.26
CA ASP A 88 0.81 -20.32 -26.66
C ASP A 88 1.87 -19.22 -26.92
N GLY A 89 2.30 -18.48 -25.88
CA GLY A 89 3.18 -17.31 -25.98
C GLY A 89 4.65 -17.58 -25.69
N ASP A 90 5.54 -16.66 -26.08
CA ASP A 90 6.94 -16.67 -25.64
C ASP A 90 7.05 -16.26 -24.17
N PHE A 91 8.10 -16.77 -23.51
CA PHE A 91 8.31 -16.62 -22.07
C PHE A 91 8.56 -15.17 -21.67
N GLU A 92 9.39 -14.45 -22.43
CA GLU A 92 9.70 -13.04 -22.14
C GLU A 92 8.46 -12.15 -22.21
N GLY A 93 7.63 -12.33 -23.23
CA GLY A 93 6.34 -11.65 -23.36
C GLY A 93 5.39 -11.96 -22.21
N PHE A 94 5.31 -13.24 -21.81
CA PHE A 94 4.49 -13.66 -20.68
C PHE A 94 4.95 -13.05 -19.35
N LEU A 95 6.25 -13.09 -19.05
CA LEU A 95 6.83 -12.46 -17.86
C LEU A 95 6.53 -10.98 -17.81
N THR A 96 6.76 -10.27 -18.92
CA THR A 96 6.54 -8.83 -19.01
C THR A 96 5.08 -8.48 -18.76
N ALA A 97 4.15 -9.26 -19.32
CA ALA A 97 2.72 -9.04 -19.11
C ALA A 97 2.29 -9.22 -17.65
N ARG A 98 2.78 -10.28 -16.97
CA ARG A 98 2.47 -10.55 -15.56
C ARG A 98 3.06 -9.49 -14.62
N MET A 99 4.30 -9.08 -14.83
CA MET A 99 4.92 -8.02 -14.03
C MET A 99 4.19 -6.68 -14.23
N LYS A 100 3.82 -6.37 -15.47
CA LYS A 100 3.06 -5.15 -15.78
C LYS A 100 1.69 -5.15 -15.09
N GLU A 101 0.97 -6.27 -15.15
CA GLU A 101 -0.34 -6.42 -14.51
C GLU A 101 -0.28 -6.19 -13.01
N ALA A 102 0.72 -6.78 -12.32
CA ALA A 102 0.92 -6.55 -10.89
C ALA A 102 1.27 -5.08 -10.56
N LEU A 103 2.12 -4.45 -11.37
CA LEU A 103 2.50 -3.04 -11.17
C LEU A 103 1.33 -2.08 -11.44
N ASP A 104 0.50 -2.35 -12.46
CA ASP A 104 -0.71 -1.58 -12.74
C ASP A 104 -1.68 -1.67 -11.55
N LEU A 105 -1.87 -2.86 -10.98
CA LEU A 105 -2.71 -3.08 -9.79
C LEU A 105 -2.16 -2.35 -8.56
N ALA A 106 -0.86 -2.45 -8.29
CA ALA A 106 -0.25 -1.78 -7.14
C ALA A 106 -0.45 -0.25 -7.17
N VAL A 107 -0.34 0.35 -8.37
CA VAL A 107 -0.61 1.79 -8.54
C VAL A 107 -2.10 2.10 -8.33
N GLU A 108 -3.00 1.30 -8.87
CA GLU A 108 -4.44 1.51 -8.70
C GLU A 108 -4.87 1.38 -7.22
N GLU A 109 -4.30 0.43 -6.49
CA GLU A 109 -4.54 0.23 -5.07
C GLU A 109 -4.08 1.44 -4.24
N GLU A 110 -2.88 1.96 -4.51
CA GLU A 110 -2.34 3.14 -3.83
C GLU A 110 -3.15 4.41 -4.17
N GLU A 111 -3.49 4.62 -5.45
CA GLU A 111 -4.34 5.74 -5.89
C GLU A 111 -5.72 5.68 -5.22
N SER A 112 -6.32 4.48 -5.09
CA SER A 112 -7.60 4.31 -4.40
C SER A 112 -7.49 4.54 -2.89
N ALA A 113 -6.38 4.16 -2.28
CA ALA A 113 -6.11 4.41 -0.86
C ALA A 113 -5.94 5.91 -0.59
N GLU A 114 -5.16 6.62 -1.43
CA GLU A 114 -4.97 8.08 -1.35
C GLU A 114 -6.31 8.81 -1.46
N GLN A 115 -7.14 8.49 -2.46
CA GLN A 115 -8.46 9.09 -2.65
C GLN A 115 -9.37 8.87 -1.44
N THR A 116 -9.37 7.67 -0.87
CA THR A 116 -10.14 7.34 0.34
C THR A 116 -9.63 8.17 1.54
N GLY A 117 -8.32 8.33 1.65
CA GLY A 117 -7.67 9.17 2.65
C GLY A 117 -8.04 10.66 2.51
N GLU A 118 -8.02 11.20 1.30
CA GLU A 118 -8.44 12.57 1.01
C GLU A 118 -9.91 12.81 1.38
N GLU A 119 -10.81 11.88 1.03
CA GLU A 119 -12.22 11.95 1.39
C GLU A 119 -12.42 11.94 2.92
N LEU A 120 -11.71 11.05 3.61
CA LEU A 120 -11.75 10.97 5.07
C LEU A 120 -11.24 12.27 5.70
N ALA A 121 -10.11 12.81 5.23
CA ALA A 121 -9.55 14.06 5.72
C ALA A 121 -10.52 15.25 5.51
N ALA A 122 -11.19 15.30 4.36
CA ALA A 122 -12.21 16.32 4.09
C ALA A 122 -13.39 16.21 5.07
N ARG A 123 -13.88 14.99 5.34
CA ARG A 123 -14.96 14.74 6.31
C ARG A 123 -14.54 15.14 7.72
N VAL A 124 -13.33 14.80 8.15
CA VAL A 124 -12.78 15.17 9.46
C VAL A 124 -12.65 16.69 9.60
N ASN A 125 -12.20 17.40 8.57
CA ASN A 125 -12.09 18.86 8.60
C ASN A 125 -13.46 19.54 8.79
N VAL A 126 -14.49 19.06 8.08
CA VAL A 126 -15.86 19.54 8.25
C VAL A 126 -16.35 19.27 9.68
N LEU A 127 -16.12 18.06 10.20
CA LEU A 127 -16.49 17.69 11.57
C LEU A 127 -15.83 18.61 12.61
N GLN A 128 -14.52 18.85 12.50
CA GLN A 128 -13.79 19.76 13.39
C GLN A 128 -14.34 21.19 13.31
N THR A 129 -14.61 21.68 12.10
CA THR A 129 -15.17 23.03 11.88
C THR A 129 -16.53 23.19 12.57
N VAL A 130 -17.42 22.20 12.41
CA VAL A 130 -18.75 22.22 13.02
C VAL A 130 -18.67 22.08 14.54
N SER A 131 -17.80 21.19 15.04
CA SER A 131 -17.56 21.01 16.47
C SER A 131 -17.09 22.31 17.14
N GLN A 132 -16.11 22.99 16.55
CA GLN A 132 -15.63 24.28 17.08
C GLN A 132 -16.70 25.38 17.04
N ALA A 133 -17.55 25.40 16.00
CA ALA A 133 -18.65 26.35 15.92
C ALA A 133 -19.69 26.11 17.03
N LEU A 134 -20.13 24.86 17.20
CA LEU A 134 -21.05 24.48 18.27
C LEU A 134 -20.44 24.72 19.65
N ALA A 135 -19.15 24.43 19.84
CA ALA A 135 -18.50 24.64 21.13
C ALA A 135 -18.47 26.11 21.55
N ARG A 136 -18.27 27.02 20.58
CA ARG A 136 -18.39 28.46 20.82
C ARG A 136 -19.82 28.90 21.11
N GLU A 137 -20.81 28.32 20.41
CA GLU A 137 -22.22 28.62 20.61
C GLU A 137 -22.73 28.13 21.99
N LEU A 138 -22.30 26.94 22.42
CA LEU A 138 -22.75 26.26 23.64
C LEU A 138 -21.91 26.61 24.87
N GLY A 139 -20.67 27.08 24.68
CA GLY A 139 -19.72 27.32 25.77
C GLY A 139 -19.16 26.03 26.40
N ARG A 140 -19.38 24.88 25.77
CA ARG A 140 -18.86 23.54 26.11
C ARG A 140 -18.65 22.74 24.84
N GLU A 141 -17.95 21.61 24.90
CA GLU A 141 -17.86 20.71 23.75
C GLU A 141 -19.23 20.20 23.29
N ALA A 142 -19.35 19.98 21.98
CA ALA A 142 -20.58 19.50 21.35
C ALA A 142 -20.71 17.98 21.52
N ALA A 143 -21.90 17.52 21.88
CA ALA A 143 -22.22 16.10 21.91
C ALA A 143 -22.35 15.52 20.49
N VAL A 144 -22.19 14.21 20.34
CA VAL A 144 -22.25 13.53 19.03
C VAL A 144 -23.61 13.71 18.36
N GLU A 145 -24.69 13.72 19.13
CA GLU A 145 -26.05 13.98 18.68
C GLU A 145 -26.20 15.40 18.12
N GLU A 146 -25.59 16.39 18.77
CA GLU A 146 -25.62 17.80 18.35
C GLU A 146 -24.82 18.01 17.05
N LEU A 147 -23.69 17.29 16.92
CA LEU A 147 -22.89 17.27 15.71
C LEU A 147 -23.66 16.63 14.54
N ALA A 148 -24.30 15.48 14.78
CA ALA A 148 -25.11 14.76 13.80
C ALA A 148 -26.25 15.63 13.26
N ASP A 149 -26.99 16.29 14.15
CA ASP A 149 -28.07 17.21 13.80
C ASP A 149 -27.57 18.40 12.95
N LYS A 150 -26.43 19.01 13.34
CA LYS A 150 -25.86 20.16 12.63
C LYS A 150 -25.27 19.78 11.27
N MET A 151 -24.65 18.60 11.17
CA MET A 151 -24.04 18.07 9.95
C MET A 151 -25.06 17.35 9.04
N LYS A 152 -26.30 17.14 9.51
CA LYS A 152 -27.39 16.44 8.79
C LYS A 152 -27.01 15.02 8.39
N MET A 153 -26.38 14.32 9.32
CA MET A 153 -25.98 12.92 9.19
C MET A 153 -26.47 12.17 10.43
N THR A 154 -26.43 10.85 10.37
CA THR A 154 -26.77 10.01 11.52
C THR A 154 -25.67 10.06 12.58
N VAL A 155 -26.04 9.78 13.83
CA VAL A 155 -25.07 9.64 14.94
C VAL A 155 -24.02 8.58 14.62
N ASP A 156 -24.43 7.48 13.99
CA ASP A 156 -23.53 6.40 13.60
C ASP A 156 -22.51 6.86 12.56
N GLU A 157 -22.92 7.63 11.55
CA GLU A 157 -21.98 8.20 10.56
C GLU A 157 -20.95 9.15 11.18
N VAL A 158 -21.35 9.97 12.17
CA VAL A 158 -20.40 10.83 12.90
C VAL A 158 -19.39 9.98 13.68
N LYS A 159 -19.87 8.94 14.38
CA LYS A 159 -19.02 8.01 15.14
C LYS A 159 -18.05 7.27 14.23
N ASP A 160 -18.49 6.84 13.05
CA ASP A 160 -17.66 6.17 12.07
C ASP A 160 -16.53 7.08 11.57
N ILE A 161 -16.83 8.35 11.25
CA ILE A 161 -15.80 9.34 10.85
C ILE A 161 -14.78 9.54 11.98
N MET A 162 -15.23 9.70 13.22
CA MET A 162 -14.35 9.87 14.38
C MET A 162 -13.45 8.63 14.58
N LYS A 163 -14.02 7.43 14.45
CA LYS A 163 -13.30 6.18 14.58
C LYS A 163 -12.25 6.00 13.48
N MET A 164 -12.65 6.19 12.22
CA MET A 164 -11.72 6.10 11.08
C MET A 164 -10.56 7.09 11.21
N ALA A 165 -10.82 8.30 11.71
CA ALA A 165 -9.78 9.29 11.97
C ALA A 165 -8.79 8.81 13.06
N MET A 166 -9.29 8.24 14.16
CA MET A 166 -8.45 7.67 15.22
C MET A 166 -7.63 6.46 14.74
N ASP A 167 -8.25 5.55 13.99
CA ASP A 167 -7.59 4.38 13.45
C ASP A 167 -6.44 4.80 12.51
N ALA A 168 -6.67 5.79 11.65
CA ALA A 168 -5.64 6.35 10.76
C ALA A 168 -4.47 7.00 11.53
N MET A 169 -4.76 7.74 12.61
CA MET A 169 -3.72 8.31 13.47
C MET A 169 -2.91 7.22 14.19
N SER A 170 -3.56 6.16 14.66
CA SER A 170 -2.88 5.03 15.32
C SER A 170 -1.97 4.28 14.34
N MET A 171 -2.42 4.03 13.12
CA MET A 171 -1.60 3.38 12.08
C MET A 171 -0.40 4.25 11.69
N ASN A 172 -0.59 5.56 11.58
CA ASN A 172 0.52 6.47 11.30
C ASN A 172 1.49 6.59 12.49
N ALA A 173 1.02 6.47 13.75
CA ALA A 173 1.87 6.48 14.93
C ALA A 173 2.75 5.23 15.05
N GLU A 174 2.34 4.10 14.47
CA GLU A 174 3.19 2.90 14.35
C GLU A 174 4.26 3.06 13.24
N ASN A 175 4.00 3.90 12.23
CA ASN A 175 4.91 4.16 11.10
C ASN A 175 5.78 5.42 11.26
N ALA A 176 5.41 6.37 12.12
CA ALA A 176 6.11 7.63 12.31
C ALA A 176 7.20 7.53 13.38
N ASP A 177 8.42 7.96 13.04
CA ASP A 177 9.43 8.34 14.03
C ASP A 177 8.81 9.41 14.95
N LEU A 178 8.84 9.15 16.26
CA LEU A 178 8.12 9.81 17.37
C LEU A 178 8.16 11.35 17.48
N GLU A 179 8.76 12.09 16.54
CA GLU A 179 8.96 13.55 16.64
C GLU A 179 7.82 14.40 16.05
N GLU A 180 6.93 13.86 15.21
CA GLU A 180 5.93 14.67 14.49
C GLU A 180 4.52 14.69 15.12
N LEU A 181 4.26 13.85 16.14
CA LEU A 181 2.93 13.70 16.77
C LEU A 181 2.61 14.74 17.86
N ALA A 182 3.52 15.67 18.15
CA ALA A 182 3.38 16.59 19.29
C ALA A 182 2.44 17.78 19.07
N GLU A 183 1.78 17.93 17.91
CA GLU A 183 0.99 19.14 17.60
C GLU A 183 -0.54 18.99 17.63
N VAL A 184 -1.11 17.81 17.92
CA VAL A 184 -2.58 17.65 18.02
C VAL A 184 -3.00 16.87 19.27
N GLU A 185 -2.58 17.32 20.45
CA GLU A 185 -3.26 16.96 21.70
C GLU A 185 -4.50 17.86 21.87
N GLY A 186 -5.70 17.32 21.60
CA GLY A 186 -6.92 18.11 21.78
C GLY A 186 -8.26 17.40 21.59
N ILE A 187 -8.29 16.06 21.54
CA ILE A 187 -9.56 15.32 21.51
C ILE A 187 -9.54 14.29 22.64
N GLU A 188 -9.91 14.72 23.85
CA GLU A 188 -10.33 13.80 24.90
C GLU A 188 -11.82 13.51 24.68
N ILE A 189 -12.13 12.30 24.21
CA ILE A 189 -13.52 11.82 24.18
C ILE A 189 -13.93 11.56 25.62
N THR A 190 -14.64 12.51 26.22
CA THR A 190 -15.36 12.23 27.46
C THR A 190 -16.60 11.40 27.09
N GLU A 191 -16.55 10.10 27.38
CA GLU A 191 -17.78 9.30 27.46
C GLU A 191 -18.66 9.97 28.51
N ALA A 192 -19.80 10.53 28.07
CA ALA A 192 -20.78 11.10 28.97
C ALA A 192 -21.20 10.01 29.96
N ALA A 193 -20.96 10.27 31.25
CA ALA A 193 -21.41 9.42 32.33
C ALA A 193 -22.91 9.16 32.19
N GLU A 194 -23.28 7.89 32.12
CA GLU A 194 -24.66 7.45 32.30
C GLU A 194 -25.07 7.80 33.74
N ASP A 195 -25.77 8.91 33.91
CA ASP A 195 -26.52 9.22 35.13
C ASP A 195 -27.71 8.24 35.21
N GLU A 196 -27.53 7.14 35.95
CA GLU A 196 -28.65 6.38 36.53
C GLU A 196 -29.21 7.15 37.73
N GLU A 197 -30.30 7.90 37.52
CA GLU A 197 -31.29 8.22 38.56
C GLU A 197 -32.65 7.65 38.13
N GLU A 198 -33.10 6.55 38.74
CA GLU A 198 -34.16 6.51 39.79
C GLU A 198 -34.42 5.08 40.31
#